data_AF-A0A510TCN3-F1
#
_entry.id   AF-A0A510TCN3-F1
#
_cell.length_a   1.000
_cell.length_b   1.000
_cell.length_c   1.000
_cell.angle_alpha   90.00
_cell.angle_beta   90.00
_cell.angle_gamma   90.00
#
_symmetry.space_group_name_H-M   'P 1'
#
loop_
_entity.id
_entity.type
_entity.pdbx_description
1 polymer ?
#
loop_
_entity_poly.entity_id
_entity_poly.type
_entity_poly.pdbx_seq_one_letter_code
_entity_poly.pdbx_strand_id
1 'polypeptide(L)' 'MNASPTPPIRVEKGQATDEELAALAVLLLSRTALAGAGTEPGSPGTTSWRPHAYHAPHSWQRA' A
#
# COMPACT_ATOMS: atom_id res chain seq x y z
N MET A 1 -32.17 -0.64 8.09
CA MET A 1 -31.02 0.21 8.41
C MET A 1 -29.82 -0.35 7.66
N ASN A 2 -29.44 0.25 6.52
CA ASN A 2 -28.27 -0.21 5.77
C ASN A 2 -27.04 0.47 6.36
N ALA A 3 -26.17 -0.31 7.01
CA ALA A 3 -24.88 0.18 7.46
C ALA A 3 -24.00 0.49 6.23
N SER A 4 -23.50 1.72 6.11
CA SER A 4 -22.48 2.02 5.10
C SER A 4 -21.23 1.17 5.38
N PRO A 5 -20.63 0.54 4.35
CA PRO A 5 -19.44 -0.27 4.55
C PRO A 5 -18.27 0.62 4.98
N THR A 6 -17.62 0.26 6.09
CA THR A 6 -16.36 0.88 6.50
C THR A 6 -15.33 0.68 5.38
N PRO A 7 -14.67 1.74 4.89
CA PRO A 7 -13.68 1.59 3.84
C PRO A 7 -12.55 0.67 4.33
N PRO A 8 -12.10 -0.29 3.50
CA PRO A 8 -11.10 -1.28 3.91
C PRO A 8 -9.72 -0.67 4.17
N ILE A 9 -9.50 0.58 3.75
CA ILE A 9 -8.25 1.31 3.90
C ILE A 9 -8.58 2.75 4.31
N ARG A 10 -7.89 3.25 5.33
CA ARG A 10 -7.92 4.65 5.76
C ARG A 10 -6.65 5.35 5.25
N VAL A 11 -6.82 6.44 4.51
CA VAL A 11 -5.71 7.28 4.03
C VAL A 11 -5.66 8.54 4.88
N GLU A 12 -4.55 8.75 5.57
CA GLU A 12 -4.31 9.96 6.36
C GLU A 12 -3.41 10.92 5.60
N LYS A 13 -3.77 12.20 5.58
CA LYS A 13 -2.92 13.25 5.03
C LYS A 13 -1.95 13.72 6.10
N GLY A 14 -0.67 13.45 5.90
CA GLY A 14 0.44 13.94 6.72
C GLY A 14 1.69 14.08 5.86
N GLN A 15 2.66 14.85 6.33
CA GLN A 15 4.01 14.87 5.77
C GLN A 15 4.92 14.11 6.73
N ALA A 16 5.55 13.06 6.26
CA ALA A 16 6.55 12.35 7.05
C ALA A 16 7.84 13.19 7.07
N THR A 17 8.49 13.23 8.22
CA THR A 17 9.84 13.77 8.33
C THR A 17 10.86 12.85 7.66
N ASP A 18 12.04 13.37 7.33
CA ASP A 18 13.12 12.56 6.75
C ASP A 18 13.55 11.41 7.67
N GLU A 19 13.52 11.63 8.99
CA GLU A 19 13.84 10.62 10.00
C GLU A 19 12.81 9.50 10.03
N GLU A 20 11.51 9.83 9.98
CA GLU A 20 10.44 8.84 9.93
C GLU A 20 10.50 8.02 8.63
N LEU A 21 10.81 8.65 7.49
CA LEU A 21 11.01 7.95 6.22
C LEU A 21 12.19 6.99 6.29
N ALA A 22 13.31 7.41 6.90
CA ALA A 22 14.48 6.56 7.10
C ALA A 22 14.16 5.36 8.01
N ALA A 23 13.45 5.59 9.12
CA ALA A 23 13.03 4.53 10.04
C ALA A 23 12.13 3.50 9.35
N LEU A 24 11.16 3.95 8.55
CA LEU A 24 10.30 3.06 7.76
C LEU A 24 11.11 2.26 6.74
N ALA A 25 12.08 2.88 6.06
CA ALA A 25 12.94 2.18 5.11
C ALA A 25 13.73 1.05 5.80
N VAL A 26 14.37 1.33 6.94
CA VAL A 26 15.10 0.32 7.71
C VAL A 26 14.17 -0.82 8.13
N LEU A 27 12.99 -0.49 8.68
CA LEU A 27 12.02 -1.50 9.11
C LEU A 27 11.60 -2.43 7.96
N LEU A 28 11.28 -1.85 6.80
CA LEU A 28 10.86 -2.61 5.62
C LEU A 28 12.00 -3.50 5.11
N LEU A 29 13.21 -2.97 5.01
CA LEU A 29 14.39 -3.73 4.57
C LEU A 29 14.70 -4.88 5.54
N SER A 30 14.71 -4.63 6.85
CA SER A 30 14.90 -5.68 7.86
C SER A 30 13.83 -6.77 7.76
N ARG A 31 12.56 -6.40 7.57
CA ARG A 31 11.48 -7.37 7.37
C ARG A 31 11.70 -8.22 6.12
N THR A 32 12.13 -7.62 5.00
CA THR A 32 12.40 -8.36 3.77
C THR A 32 13.59 -9.30 3.91
N ALA A 33 14.63 -8.90 4.64
CA ALA A 33 15.79 -9.75 4.90
C ALA A 33 15.41 -11.00 5.72
N LEU A 34 14.42 -10.87 6.62
CA LEU A 34 13.88 -11.98 7.41
C LEU A 34 12.92 -12.90 6.62
N ALA A 35 12.45 -12.48 5.44
CA ALA A 35 11.41 -13.20 4.70
C ALA A 35 11.91 -14.51 4.04
N GLY A 36 13.22 -14.76 3.98
CA GLY A 36 13.81 -16.05 3.59
C GLY A 36 13.59 -16.48 2.12
N ALA A 37 14.61 -17.10 1.51
CA ALA A 37 14.54 -17.69 0.18
C ALA A 37 13.60 -18.91 0.16
N GLY A 38 12.31 -18.69 -0.10
CA GLY A 38 11.29 -19.74 -0.06
C GLY A 38 9.88 -19.21 0.19
N THR A 39 9.76 -17.96 0.64
CA THR A 39 8.50 -17.23 0.50
C THR A 39 8.36 -16.85 -0.97
N GLU A 40 7.71 -17.71 -1.77
CA GLU A 40 7.19 -17.31 -3.07
C GLU A 40 6.49 -15.96 -2.88
N PRO A 41 6.88 -14.88 -3.59
CA PRO A 41 6.14 -13.64 -3.54
C PRO A 41 4.73 -14.01 -4.01
N GLY A 42 3.80 -14.11 -3.06
CA GLY A 42 2.42 -14.48 -3.35
C GLY A 42 1.97 -13.61 -4.50
N SER A 43 1.64 -14.26 -5.63
CA SER A 43 1.35 -13.59 -6.89
C SER A 43 0.53 -12.34 -6.57
N PRO A 44 1.00 -11.13 -6.92
CA PRO A 44 0.38 -9.89 -6.46
C PRO A 44 -1.09 -10.04 -6.73
N GLY A 45 -1.85 -10.14 -5.63
CA GLY A 45 -3.23 -10.59 -5.67
C GLY A 45 -3.90 -9.82 -6.78
N THR A 46 -4.41 -10.55 -7.77
CA THR A 46 -5.09 -9.95 -8.90
C THR A 46 -6.03 -8.91 -8.33
N THR A 47 -6.22 -7.81 -9.04
CA THR A 47 -7.15 -6.75 -8.67
C THR A 47 -8.61 -7.25 -8.71
N SER A 48 -8.88 -8.49 -8.33
CA SER A 48 -10.16 -9.19 -8.22
C SER A 48 -11.14 -8.50 -7.29
N TRP A 49 -10.64 -7.72 -6.32
CA TRP A 49 -11.47 -6.84 -5.50
C TRP A 49 -11.89 -5.56 -6.23
N ARG A 50 -11.22 -5.20 -7.34
CA ARG A 50 -11.60 -4.06 -8.16
C ARG A 50 -12.72 -4.53 -9.10
N PRO A 51 -13.87 -3.83 -9.13
CA PRO A 51 -14.92 -4.16 -10.07
C PRO A 51 -14.51 -3.82 -11.51
N HIS A 52 -13.50 -2.98 -11.73
CA HIS A 52 -13.10 -2.42 -13.03
C HIS A 52 -11.58 -2.49 -13.21
N ALA A 53 -11.13 -2.53 -14.47
CA ALA A 53 -9.71 -2.50 -14.81
C ALA A 53 -9.01 -1.26 -14.24
N TYR A 54 -7.71 -1.38 -13.94
CA TYR A 54 -6.89 -0.28 -13.46
C TYR A 54 -6.84 0.86 -14.49
N HIS A 55 -7.29 2.04 -14.09
CA HIS A 55 -7.07 3.30 -14.82
C HIS A 55 -6.02 4.12 -14.09
N ALA A 56 -4.97 4.55 -14.81
CA ALA A 56 -3.91 5.36 -14.24
C ALA A 56 -4.46 6.72 -13.76
N PRO A 57 -4.23 7.11 -12.49
CA PRO A 57 -4.72 8.36 -11.96
C PRO A 57 -3.81 9.50 -12.41
N HIS A 58 -4.05 10.07 -13.60
CA HIS A 58 -3.40 11.30 -14.06
C HIS A 58 -3.81 12.55 -13.23
N SER A 59 -4.60 12.37 -12.17
CA SER A 59 -5.09 13.42 -11.29
C SER A 59 -4.02 14.06 -10.41
N TRP A 60 -2.87 13.39 -10.20
CA TRP A 60 -1.80 13.92 -9.34
C TRP A 60 -0.72 14.70 -10.09
N GLN A 61 -0.65 14.57 -11.43
CA GLN A 61 0.33 15.30 -12.26
C GLN A 61 -0.05 16.77 -12.53
N ARG A 62 -1.18 17.23 -11.97
CA ARG A 62 -1.73 18.59 -12.18
C ARG A 62 -1.70 19.46 -10.92
N ALA A 63 -1.03 19.02 -9.86
CA ALA A 63 -0.77 19.84 -8.67
C ALA A 63 0.58 20.54 -8.78
#